data_AF-W9AJU2-F1
#
_entry.id   AF-W9AJU2-F1
#
_cell.length_a   1.000
_cell.length_b   1.000
_cell.length_c   1.000
_cell.angle_alpha   90.00
_cell.angle_beta   90.00
_cell.angle_gamma   90.00
#
_symmetry.space_group_name_H-M   'P 1'
#
loop_
_entity.id
_entity.type
_entity.pdbx_description
1 polymer ?
#
loop_
_entity_poly.entity_id
_entity_poly.type
_entity_poly.pdbx_seq_one_letter_code
_entity_poly.pdbx_strand_id
1 'polypeptide(L)'
;MEKAEDGQTEQIIEAGSKLDEQLDHKAFSVDYSLFEINKAFGPILFIGLFIGIVFFVSAGSFLYFRLFTDLDEEKRKFRSIAKIGLTETELKKVVNRQIALLFFSPIVVALVHGIVALTALSHLFDYNLTVESSLVLGSFAVIQIVYFLIVRFFYVKQVKRMVF
;
A
#
# COMPACT_ATOMS: atom_id res chain seq x y z
N MET A 1 -14.67 -6.84 -36.34
CA MET A 1 -13.38 -6.15 -36.58
C MET A 1 -12.33 -6.65 -35.60
N GLU A 2 -12.66 -6.78 -34.31
CA GLU A 2 -11.83 -7.38 -33.24
C GLU A 2 -11.25 -8.78 -33.56
N LYS A 3 -12.04 -9.69 -34.16
CA LYS A 3 -11.57 -11.03 -34.57
C LYS A 3 -10.51 -11.06 -35.69
N ALA A 4 -10.39 -10.00 -36.49
CA ALA A 4 -9.38 -9.92 -37.55
C ALA A 4 -8.03 -9.41 -37.02
N GLU A 5 -8.08 -8.60 -35.96
CA GLU A 5 -6.93 -8.01 -35.28
C GLU A 5 -6.25 -9.04 -34.36
N ASP A 6 -7.04 -9.85 -33.67
CA ASP A 6 -6.57 -10.96 -32.81
C ASP A 6 -5.85 -12.05 -33.64
N GLY A 7 -6.43 -12.42 -34.80
CA GLY A 7 -5.83 -13.39 -35.71
C GLY A 7 -4.55 -12.90 -36.41
N GLN A 8 -4.41 -11.58 -36.62
CA GLN A 8 -3.14 -11.00 -37.08
C GLN A 8 -2.08 -11.00 -35.98
N THR A 9 -2.48 -10.72 -34.74
CA THR A 9 -1.57 -10.67 -33.58
C THR A 9 -0.98 -12.05 -33.27
N GLU A 10 -1.79 -13.11 -33.29
CA GLU A 10 -1.31 -14.49 -33.12
C GLU A 10 -0.31 -14.89 -34.22
N GLN A 11 -0.57 -14.52 -35.48
CA GLN A 11 0.35 -14.80 -36.58
C GLN A 11 1.69 -14.06 -36.43
N ILE A 12 1.68 -12.83 -35.91
CA ILE A 12 2.89 -12.04 -35.66
C ILE A 12 3.71 -12.64 -34.51
N ILE A 13 3.06 -13.10 -33.44
CA ILE A 13 3.71 -13.79 -32.31
C ILE A 13 4.32 -15.12 -32.76
N GLU A 14 3.59 -15.91 -33.56
CA GLU A 14 4.08 -17.20 -34.07
C GLU A 14 5.25 -17.04 -35.05
N ALA A 15 5.18 -16.02 -35.93
CA ALA A 15 6.29 -15.67 -36.81
C ALA A 15 7.51 -15.24 -35.98
N GLY A 16 7.32 -14.37 -34.99
CA GLY A 16 8.36 -13.92 -34.06
C GLY A 16 9.05 -15.07 -33.31
N SER A 17 8.28 -16.05 -32.83
CA SER A 17 8.81 -17.25 -32.16
C SER A 17 9.72 -18.08 -33.08
N LYS A 18 9.31 -18.31 -34.33
CA LYS A 18 10.09 -19.10 -35.28
C LYS A 18 11.38 -18.40 -35.70
N LEU A 19 11.35 -17.07 -35.76
CA LEU A 19 12.51 -16.22 -36.06
C LEU A 19 13.54 -16.21 -34.93
N ASP A 20 13.11 -16.21 -33.66
CA ASP A 20 14.01 -16.28 -32.49
C ASP A 20 14.68 -17.66 -32.36
N GLU A 21 13.97 -18.74 -32.73
CA GLU A 21 14.50 -20.11 -32.65
C GLU A 21 15.50 -20.46 -33.78
N GLN A 22 15.32 -19.87 -34.97
CA GLN A 22 16.14 -20.19 -36.16
C GLN A 22 17.41 -19.33 -36.30
N LEU A 23 17.49 -18.20 -35.59
CA LEU A 23 18.58 -17.26 -35.73
C LEU A 23 19.45 -17.26 -34.48
N ASP A 24 20.71 -17.67 -34.65
CA ASP A 24 21.75 -17.60 -33.60
C ASP A 24 22.03 -16.15 -33.17
N HIS A 25 21.52 -15.16 -33.92
CA HIS A 25 21.42 -13.76 -33.52
C HIS A 25 19.95 -13.40 -33.34
N LYS A 26 19.55 -13.12 -32.09
CA LYS A 26 18.19 -12.76 -31.69
C LYS A 26 17.58 -11.69 -32.62
N ALA A 27 16.76 -12.11 -33.57
CA ALA A 27 15.91 -11.20 -34.32
C ALA A 27 14.80 -10.72 -33.38
N PHE A 28 14.97 -9.53 -32.83
CA PHE A 28 14.07 -8.99 -31.82
C PHE A 28 12.75 -8.56 -32.46
N SER A 29 11.74 -9.43 -32.43
CA SER A 29 10.36 -9.03 -32.70
C SER A 29 9.76 -8.46 -31.42
N VAL A 30 9.35 -7.18 -31.47
CA VAL A 30 8.82 -6.46 -30.30
C VAL A 30 7.59 -7.15 -29.74
N ASP A 31 6.66 -7.59 -30.60
CA ASP A 31 5.41 -8.25 -30.20
C ASP A 31 5.64 -9.57 -29.46
N TYR A 32 6.57 -10.40 -29.94
CA TYR A 32 6.93 -11.66 -29.27
C TYR A 32 7.62 -11.40 -27.92
N SER A 33 8.52 -10.42 -27.86
CA SER A 33 9.21 -10.05 -26.62
C SER A 33 8.23 -9.53 -25.55
N LEU A 34 7.24 -8.72 -25.95
CA LEU A 34 6.18 -8.24 -25.06
C LEU A 34 5.27 -9.37 -24.61
N PHE A 35 4.95 -10.31 -25.50
CA PHE A 35 4.18 -11.51 -25.16
C PHE A 35 4.89 -12.36 -24.10
N GLU A 36 6.18 -12.64 -24.28
CA GLU A 36 7.00 -13.39 -23.31
C GLU A 36 7.09 -12.67 -21.95
N ILE A 37 7.32 -11.34 -21.95
CA ILE A 37 7.32 -10.52 -20.73
C ILE A 37 5.96 -10.59 -20.02
N ASN A 38 4.86 -10.38 -20.74
CA ASN A 38 3.51 -10.40 -20.14
C ASN A 38 3.14 -11.80 -19.63
N LYS A 39 3.53 -12.84 -20.35
CA LYS A 39 3.31 -14.24 -19.96
C LYS A 39 4.07 -14.58 -18.68
N ALA A 40 5.30 -14.09 -18.52
CA ALA A 40 6.11 -14.32 -17.33
C ALA A 40 5.67 -13.45 -16.13
N PHE A 41 5.49 -12.15 -16.33
CA PHE A 41 5.26 -11.19 -15.25
C PHE A 41 3.79 -10.92 -14.95
N GLY A 42 2.86 -11.18 -15.88
CA GLY A 42 1.42 -10.96 -15.67
C GLY A 42 0.87 -11.67 -14.43
N PRO A 43 1.08 -12.99 -14.27
CA PRO A 43 0.67 -13.70 -13.06
C PRO A 43 1.34 -13.18 -11.79
N ILE A 44 2.63 -12.79 -11.86
CA ILE A 44 3.39 -12.26 -10.72
C ILE A 44 2.80 -10.93 -10.25
N LEU A 45 2.50 -10.02 -11.18
CA LEU A 45 1.87 -8.72 -10.88
C LEU A 45 0.46 -8.90 -10.31
N PHE A 46 -0.33 -9.84 -10.85
CA PHE A 46 -1.66 -10.15 -10.34
C PHE A 46 -1.62 -10.67 -8.90
N ILE A 47 -0.76 -11.66 -8.63
CA ILE A 47 -0.58 -12.23 -7.31
C ILE A 47 -0.06 -11.16 -6.33
N GLY A 48 0.93 -10.37 -6.76
CA GLY A 48 1.47 -9.27 -5.96
C GLY A 48 0.43 -8.23 -5.57
N LEU A 49 -0.43 -7.82 -6.52
CA LEU A 49 -1.53 -6.90 -6.27
C LEU A 49 -2.57 -7.52 -5.31
N PHE A 50 -2.97 -8.76 -5.57
CA PHE A 50 -3.96 -9.45 -4.74
C PHE A 50 -3.47 -9.60 -3.29
N ILE A 51 -2.23 -10.05 -3.11
CA ILE A 51 -1.57 -10.13 -1.81
C ILE A 51 -1.51 -8.75 -1.15
N GLY A 52 -1.15 -7.71 -1.90
CA GLY A 52 -1.13 -6.33 -1.42
C GLY A 52 -2.49 -5.86 -0.89
N ILE A 53 -3.58 -6.13 -1.61
CA ILE A 53 -4.95 -5.79 -1.18
C ILE A 53 -5.32 -6.55 0.09
N VAL A 54 -5.04 -7.86 0.16
CA VAL A 54 -5.34 -8.67 1.34
C VAL A 54 -4.60 -8.12 2.56
N PHE A 55 -3.29 -7.88 2.46
CA PHE A 55 -2.51 -7.29 3.54
C PHE A 55 -3.00 -5.90 3.93
N PHE A 56 -3.41 -5.07 2.97
CA PHE A 56 -3.95 -3.74 3.23
C PHE A 56 -5.24 -3.81 4.07
N VAL A 57 -6.18 -4.67 3.66
CA VAL A 57 -7.44 -4.88 4.40
C VAL A 57 -7.19 -5.49 5.77
N SER A 58 -6.27 -6.46 5.88
CA SER A 58 -5.88 -7.06 7.16
C SER A 58 -5.25 -6.04 8.11
N ALA A 59 -4.37 -5.17 7.62
CA ALA A 59 -3.75 -4.11 8.43
C ALA A 59 -4.78 -3.10 8.94
N GLY A 60 -5.72 -2.68 8.08
CA GLY A 60 -6.84 -1.81 8.49
C GLY A 60 -7.73 -2.46 9.54
N SER A 61 -8.05 -3.75 9.38
CA SER A 61 -8.86 -4.50 10.33
C SER A 61 -8.16 -4.68 11.68
N PHE A 62 -6.85 -4.98 11.66
CA PHE A 62 -6.04 -5.10 12.88
C PHE A 62 -6.05 -3.81 13.70
N LEU A 63 -5.91 -2.66 13.04
CA LEU A 63 -5.93 -1.36 13.71
C LEU A 63 -7.30 -1.06 14.33
N TYR A 64 -8.39 -1.36 13.61
CA TYR A 64 -9.74 -1.24 14.14
C TYR A 64 -9.96 -2.11 15.38
N PHE A 65 -9.57 -3.39 15.33
CA PHE A 65 -9.68 -4.28 16.47
C PHE A 65 -8.86 -3.80 17.67
N ARG A 66 -7.61 -3.39 17.44
CA ARG A 66 -6.74 -2.86 18.50
C ARG A 66 -7.39 -1.68 19.22
N LEU A 67 -7.90 -0.71 18.44
CA LEU A 67 -8.53 0.48 18.99
C LEU A 67 -9.83 0.17 19.74
N PHE A 68 -10.60 -0.81 19.27
CA PHE A 68 -11.86 -1.22 19.90
C PHE A 68 -11.63 -2.01 21.20
N THR A 69 -10.68 -2.95 21.19
CA THR A 69 -10.34 -3.77 22.37
C THR A 69 -9.75 -2.90 23.49
N ASP A 70 -8.88 -1.94 23.15
CA ASP A 70 -8.22 -1.08 24.14
C ASP A 70 -9.18 -0.01 24.71
N LEU A 71 -10.32 0.27 24.03
CA LEU A 71 -11.24 1.36 24.34
C LEU A 71 -11.89 1.25 25.73
N ASP A 72 -12.36 0.06 26.11
CA ASP A 72 -13.12 -0.10 27.36
C ASP A 72 -12.23 -0.04 28.61
N GLU A 73 -10.99 -0.52 28.48
CA GLU A 73 -9.98 -0.41 29.53
C GLU A 73 -9.52 1.06 29.69
N GLU A 74 -9.26 1.76 28.58
CA GLU A 74 -8.95 3.18 28.58
C GLU A 74 -10.06 4.02 29.24
N LYS A 75 -11.34 3.76 28.91
CA LYS A 75 -12.48 4.45 29.54
C LYS A 75 -12.51 4.26 31.06
N ARG A 76 -12.19 3.07 31.57
CA ARG A 76 -12.14 2.82 33.03
C ARG A 76 -10.99 3.60 33.67
N LYS A 77 -9.82 3.56 33.04
CA LYS A 77 -8.61 4.25 33.51
C LYS A 77 -8.82 5.76 33.56
N PHE A 78 -9.33 6.35 32.48
CA PHE A 78 -9.59 7.79 32.42
C PHE A 78 -10.69 8.25 33.38
N ARG A 79 -11.75 7.46 33.60
CA ARG A 79 -12.76 7.76 34.63
C ARG A 79 -12.16 7.81 36.04
N SER A 80 -11.19 6.96 36.35
CA SER A 80 -10.51 6.99 37.65
C SER A 80 -9.64 8.23 37.82
N ILE A 81 -8.91 8.65 36.77
CA ILE A 81 -8.05 9.84 36.82
C ILE A 81 -8.89 11.13 36.84
N ALA A 82 -10.03 11.16 36.16
CA ALA A 82 -10.98 12.29 36.21
C ALA A 82 -11.47 12.60 37.63
N LYS A 83 -11.63 11.57 38.49
CA LYS A 83 -12.01 11.76 39.90
C LYS A 83 -10.95 12.48 40.75
N ILE A 84 -9.71 12.58 40.26
CA ILE A 84 -8.58 13.23 40.95
C ILE A 84 -8.25 14.59 40.32
N GLY A 85 -9.03 15.04 39.31
CA GLY A 85 -8.92 16.39 38.74
C GLY A 85 -8.40 16.48 37.30
N LEU A 86 -8.36 15.38 36.54
CA LEU A 86 -8.00 15.43 35.13
C LEU A 86 -9.00 16.26 34.33
N THR A 87 -8.50 17.26 33.61
CA THR A 87 -9.32 18.07 32.72
C THR A 87 -9.54 17.36 31.39
N GLU A 88 -10.66 17.67 30.72
CA GLU A 88 -10.98 17.09 29.42
C GLU A 88 -9.97 17.40 28.32
N THR A 89 -9.31 18.56 28.42
CA THR A 89 -8.26 18.98 27.50
C THR A 89 -7.04 18.06 27.62
N GLU A 90 -6.67 17.66 28.84
CA GLU A 90 -5.57 16.74 29.10
C GLU A 90 -5.90 15.33 28.64
N LEU A 91 -7.11 14.86 28.93
CA LEU A 91 -7.62 13.57 28.45
C LEU A 91 -7.51 13.45 26.92
N LYS A 92 -8.02 14.46 26.21
CA LYS A 92 -7.99 14.51 24.75
C LYS A 92 -6.55 14.51 24.21
N LYS A 93 -5.62 15.17 24.90
CA LYS A 93 -4.21 15.22 24.51
C LYS A 93 -3.53 13.85 24.63
N VAL A 94 -3.81 13.10 25.69
CA VAL A 94 -3.26 11.75 25.90
C VAL A 94 -3.76 10.79 24.83
N VAL A 95 -5.08 10.73 24.64
CA VAL A 95 -5.74 9.87 23.64
C VAL A 95 -5.23 10.18 22.23
N ASN A 96 -5.12 11.46 21.87
CA ASN A 96 -4.63 11.86 20.56
C ASN A 96 -3.17 11.44 20.33
N ARG A 97 -2.32 11.48 21.37
CA ARG A 97 -0.91 11.05 21.25
C ARG A 97 -0.80 9.55 21.10
N GLN A 98 -1.63 8.77 21.79
CA GLN A 98 -1.63 7.32 21.70
C GLN A 98 -2.07 6.83 20.33
N ILE A 99 -3.14 7.41 19.78
CA ILE A 99 -3.61 7.11 18.42
C ILE A 99 -2.57 7.55 17.39
N ALA A 100 -1.97 8.73 17.56
CA ALA A 100 -0.90 9.17 16.66
C ALA A 100 0.29 8.20 16.66
N LEU A 101 0.74 7.70 17.82
CA LEU A 101 1.82 6.71 17.88
C LEU A 101 1.43 5.40 17.20
N LEU A 102 0.21 4.91 17.42
CA LEU A 102 -0.33 3.71 16.78
C LEU A 102 -0.40 3.82 15.25
N PHE A 103 -0.68 5.02 14.73
CA PHE A 103 -0.77 5.27 13.29
C PHE A 103 0.59 5.56 12.64
N PHE A 104 1.37 6.48 13.21
CA PHE A 104 2.62 6.94 12.57
C PHE A 104 3.74 5.90 12.68
N SER A 105 3.78 5.08 13.74
CA SER A 105 4.85 4.09 13.90
C SER A 105 4.88 3.08 12.73
N PRO A 106 3.77 2.41 12.35
CA PRO A 106 3.76 1.54 11.18
C PRO A 106 4.03 2.27 9.86
N ILE A 107 3.55 3.51 9.70
CA ILE A 107 3.74 4.30 8.47
C ILE A 107 5.22 4.61 8.26
N VAL A 108 5.93 5.03 9.30
CA VAL A 108 7.38 5.33 9.21
C VAL A 108 8.15 4.08 8.80
N VAL A 109 7.86 2.93 9.43
CA VAL A 109 8.50 1.66 9.09
C VAL A 109 8.19 1.27 7.64
N ALA A 110 6.95 1.43 7.18
CA ALA A 110 6.55 1.14 5.81
C ALA A 110 7.27 2.03 4.79
N LEU A 111 7.39 3.33 5.06
CA LEU A 111 8.12 4.27 4.19
C LEU A 111 9.61 3.93 4.12
N VAL A 112 10.25 3.67 5.26
CA VAL A 112 11.67 3.29 5.30
C VAL A 112 11.90 1.98 4.54
N HIS A 113 11.06 0.98 4.80
CA HIS A 113 11.16 -0.30 4.11
C HIS A 113 10.94 -0.16 2.59
N GLY A 114 9.96 0.65 2.18
CA GLY A 114 9.67 0.95 0.77
C GLY A 114 10.83 1.66 0.07
N ILE A 115 11.44 2.66 0.70
CA ILE A 115 12.63 3.35 0.17
C ILE A 115 13.78 2.36 -0.04
N VAL A 116 14.08 1.53 0.97
CA VAL A 116 15.17 0.54 0.89
C VAL A 116 14.89 -0.48 -0.22
N ALA A 117 13.67 -1.01 -0.30
CA ALA A 117 13.28 -1.98 -1.31
C ALA A 117 13.37 -1.42 -2.74
N LEU A 118 12.85 -0.21 -2.97
CA LEU A 118 12.89 0.44 -4.28
C LEU A 118 14.30 0.86 -4.69
N THR A 119 15.14 1.28 -3.73
CA THR A 119 16.56 1.55 -3.99
C THR A 119 17.30 0.29 -4.38
N ALA A 120 17.07 -0.83 -3.67
CA ALA A 120 17.65 -2.11 -4.02
C ALA A 120 17.18 -2.59 -5.41
N LEU A 121 15.91 -2.38 -5.75
CA LEU A 121 15.36 -2.69 -7.07
C LEU A 121 16.00 -1.86 -8.18
N SER A 122 16.22 -0.56 -7.93
CA SER A 122 16.89 0.35 -8.87
C SER A 122 18.30 -0.12 -9.18
N HIS A 123 19.05 -0.56 -8.16
CA HIS A 123 20.38 -1.14 -8.34
C HIS A 123 20.36 -2.51 -9.02
N LEU A 124 19.36 -3.35 -8.74
CA LEU A 124 19.25 -4.69 -9.33
C LEU A 124 19.04 -4.62 -10.85
N PHE A 125 18.26 -3.65 -11.33
CA PHE A 125 17.98 -3.47 -12.75
C PHE A 125 18.89 -2.45 -13.44
N ASP A 126 19.86 -1.86 -12.72
CA ASP A 126 20.70 -0.75 -13.20
C ASP A 126 19.88 0.36 -13.90
N TYR A 127 18.69 0.62 -13.36
CA TYR A 127 17.71 1.52 -13.95
C TYR A 127 17.29 2.56 -12.91
N ASN A 128 17.25 3.83 -13.33
CA ASN A 128 16.89 4.92 -12.44
C ASN A 128 15.38 4.93 -12.16
N LEU A 129 14.99 4.39 -11.00
CA LEU A 129 13.61 4.35 -10.54
C LEU A 129 13.22 5.57 -9.68
N THR A 130 14.00 6.65 -9.65
CA THR A 130 13.76 7.77 -8.72
C THR A 130 12.37 8.39 -8.91
N VAL A 131 11.97 8.61 -10.17
CA VAL A 131 10.66 9.18 -10.50
C VAL A 131 9.54 8.23 -10.07
N GLU A 132 9.60 6.97 -10.50
CA GLU A 132 8.57 5.96 -10.17
C GLU A 132 8.46 5.73 -8.65
N SER A 133 9.60 5.65 -7.97
CA SER A 133 9.68 5.47 -6.52
C SER A 133 9.09 6.66 -5.79
N SER A 134 9.37 7.89 -6.26
CA SER A 134 8.82 9.11 -5.66
C SER A 134 7.30 9.19 -5.86
N LEU A 135 6.79 8.73 -7.00
CA LEU A 135 5.36 8.71 -7.29
C LEU A 135 4.63 7.68 -6.43
N VAL A 136 5.18 6.46 -6.30
CA VAL A 136 4.60 5.39 -5.47
C VAL A 136 4.66 5.74 -3.98
N LEU A 137 5.81 6.15 -3.46
CA LEU A 137 5.95 6.51 -2.04
C LEU A 137 5.19 7.80 -1.71
N GLY A 138 5.18 8.76 -2.63
CA GLY A 138 4.43 10.01 -2.48
C GLY A 138 2.93 9.78 -2.44
N SER A 139 2.38 8.99 -3.37
CA SER A 139 0.96 8.64 -3.37
C SER A 139 0.57 7.84 -2.13
N PHE A 140 1.39 6.88 -1.70
CA PHE A 140 1.20 6.17 -0.44
C PHE A 140 1.16 7.12 0.76
N ALA A 141 2.12 8.06 0.86
CA ALA A 141 2.15 9.03 1.94
C ALA A 141 0.90 9.93 1.95
N VAL A 142 0.43 10.39 0.78
CA VAL A 142 -0.79 11.19 0.64
C VAL A 142 -2.02 10.39 1.13
N ILE A 143 -2.17 9.15 0.67
CA ILE A 143 -3.28 8.27 1.10
C ILE A 143 -3.26 8.08 2.62
N GLN A 144 -2.09 7.85 3.21
CA GLN A 144 -1.94 7.68 4.65
C GLN A 144 -2.27 8.94 5.44
N ILE A 145 -1.87 10.12 4.95
CA ILE A 145 -2.22 11.41 5.57
C ILE A 145 -3.74 11.61 5.54
N VAL A 146 -4.39 11.35 4.40
CA VAL A 146 -5.85 11.45 4.28
C VAL A 146 -6.54 10.47 5.24
N TYR A 147 -6.08 9.22 5.29
CA TYR A 147 -6.62 8.21 6.20
C TYR A 147 -6.49 8.62 7.67
N PHE A 148 -5.31 9.13 8.07
CA PHE A 148 -5.09 9.67 9.41
C PHE A 148 -6.05 10.82 9.74
N LEU A 149 -6.26 11.77 8.82
CA LEU A 149 -7.18 12.89 9.02
C LEU A 149 -8.63 12.41 9.19
N ILE A 150 -9.08 11.43 8.40
CA ILE A 150 -10.43 10.85 8.52
C ILE A 150 -10.61 10.18 9.87
N VAL A 151 -9.68 9.28 10.26
CA VAL A 151 -9.78 8.57 11.54
C VAL A 151 -9.72 9.55 12.70
N ARG A 152 -8.80 10.52 12.65
CA ARG A 152 -8.72 11.61 13.65
C ARG A 152 -10.06 12.33 13.78
N PHE A 153 -10.67 12.73 12.66
CA PHE A 153 -11.94 13.45 12.66
C PHE A 153 -13.06 12.62 13.28
N PHE A 154 -13.21 11.36 12.86
CA PHE A 154 -14.23 10.45 13.40
C PHE A 154 -14.02 10.20 14.89
N TYR A 155 -12.80 9.88 15.30
CA TYR A 155 -12.50 9.52 16.69
C TYR A 155 -12.70 10.72 17.64
N VAL A 156 -12.21 11.91 17.28
CA VAL A 156 -12.42 13.13 18.09
C VAL A 156 -13.90 13.48 18.20
N LYS A 157 -14.67 13.33 17.11
CA LYS A 157 -16.12 13.57 17.12
C LYS A 157 -16.84 12.56 18.03
N GLN A 158 -16.44 11.30 18.00
CA GLN A 158 -17.07 10.22 18.75
C GLN A 158 -16.79 10.31 20.25
N VAL A 159 -15.55 10.63 20.64
CA VAL A 159 -15.18 10.89 22.04
C VAL A 159 -15.95 12.09 22.60
N LYS A 160 -16.07 13.19 21.85
CA LYS A 160 -16.78 14.39 22.32
C LYS A 160 -18.25 14.10 22.63
N ARG A 161 -18.92 13.27 21.81
CA ARG A 161 -20.34 12.88 21.98
C ARG A 161 -20.59 11.86 23.10
N MET A 162 -19.55 11.14 23.52
CA MET A 162 -19.65 10.14 24.60
C MET A 162 -19.32 10.71 25.97
N VAL A 163 -18.60 11.83 26.01
CA VAL A 163 -18.16 12.48 27.25
C VAL A 163 -19.05 13.68 27.60
N PHE A 164 -19.52 14.42 26.59
CA PHE A 164 -20.49 15.51 26.69
C PHE A 164 -21.77 15.19 25.93
#